data_AF-E0NNC0-F1
#
_entry.id   AF-E0NNC0-F1
#
_cell.length_a   1.000
_cell.length_b   1.000
_cell.length_c   1.000
_cell.angle_alpha   90.00
_cell.angle_beta   90.00
_cell.angle_gamma   90.00
#
_symmetry.space_group_name_H-M   'P 1'
#
loop_
_entity.id
_entity.type
_entity.pdbx_description
1 polymer ?
#
loop_
_entity_poly.entity_id
_entity_poly.type
_entity_poly.pdbx_seq_one_letter_code
_entity_poly.pdbx_strand_id
1 'polypeptide(L)'
;MARKIAVGISYFPLDTAFLRDIKVRRVLMACGANSIAVILALLSSIYEDEGYYIKLSEDLPFVIADTVGITEGATKEIISKLVQVGFFEKKLCSKFKILTSKGIQERYLKACERRKEVKIIKDYSLINIDEYTNVVYVDINGIDVYINQKNVYKGTQSIVKDSKLNKSKVYNTPPSINNIYNTASFDAEIDQEKFKKVVDLYNYSGFQNISPSVKDTLIEFTNTYPTTWIEEAFKIAADGGKLSLTYIRGILMRWTSNGKDSQFKKKDSQTDTERYYDQVDQWTESIKRKLEKK
;
A
#
# COMPACT_ATOMS: atom_id res chain seq x y z
N MET A 1 -17.64 -23.10 -38.41
CA MET A 1 -17.55 -21.67 -38.87
C MET A 1 -18.70 -20.92 -38.20
N ALA A 2 -18.66 -19.68 -37.72
CA ALA A 2 -17.70 -18.57 -37.73
C ALA A 2 -18.08 -17.56 -36.63
N ARG A 3 -17.15 -16.72 -36.13
CA ARG A 3 -17.49 -15.41 -35.53
C ARG A 3 -17.07 -14.30 -36.49
N LYS A 4 -18.04 -13.70 -37.19
CA LYS A 4 -18.00 -12.39 -37.87
C LYS A 4 -19.45 -11.87 -37.83
N ILE A 5 -19.79 -10.60 -37.61
CA ILE A 5 -19.08 -9.31 -37.79
C ILE A 5 -19.29 -8.42 -36.55
N ALA A 6 -18.24 -7.76 -36.05
CA ALA A 6 -18.37 -6.64 -35.10
C ALA A 6 -18.68 -5.36 -35.88
N VAL A 7 -19.77 -4.67 -35.54
CA VAL A 7 -20.18 -3.41 -36.20
C VAL A 7 -19.70 -2.17 -35.41
N GLY A 8 -19.14 -2.38 -34.22
CA GLY A 8 -18.61 -1.41 -33.23
C GLY A 8 -18.69 -2.09 -31.86
N ILE A 9 -18.04 -1.73 -30.75
CA ILE A 9 -17.06 -0.74 -30.32
C ILE A 9 -16.02 -1.54 -29.51
N SER A 10 -14.73 -1.32 -29.73
CA SER A 10 -13.64 -1.97 -28.99
C SER A 10 -12.83 -1.02 -28.11
N TYR A 11 -13.07 0.30 -28.20
CA TYR A 11 -12.97 1.27 -27.10
C TYR A 11 -13.44 2.68 -27.56
N PHE A 12 -13.98 3.46 -26.60
CA PHE A 12 -14.11 4.93 -26.56
C PHE A 12 -14.82 5.23 -25.23
N PRO A 13 -14.15 5.84 -24.24
CA PRO A 13 -14.60 7.17 -23.82
C PRO A 13 -13.40 8.10 -23.58
N LEU A 14 -13.28 9.11 -24.43
CA LEU A 14 -12.41 10.28 -24.25
C LEU A 14 -13.27 11.45 -23.76
N ASP A 15 -12.74 12.26 -22.85
CA ASP A 15 -13.43 13.44 -22.38
C ASP A 15 -13.77 14.37 -23.55
N THR A 16 -15.04 14.76 -23.70
CA THR A 16 -15.48 15.71 -24.73
C THR A 16 -14.82 17.07 -24.60
N ALA A 17 -14.32 17.42 -23.41
CA ALA A 17 -13.57 18.63 -23.14
C ALA A 17 -12.06 18.47 -23.38
N PHE A 18 -11.55 17.29 -23.75
CA PHE A 18 -10.11 17.02 -23.87
C PHE A 18 -9.39 18.04 -24.77
N LEU A 19 -9.92 18.33 -25.97
CA LEU A 19 -9.33 19.33 -26.88
C LEU A 19 -9.59 20.77 -26.45
N ARG A 20 -10.54 21.01 -25.53
CA ARG A 20 -10.83 22.33 -24.95
C ARG A 20 -10.00 22.61 -23.69
N ASP A 21 -9.45 21.58 -23.06
CA ASP A 21 -8.63 21.73 -21.87
C ASP A 21 -7.48 22.71 -22.13
N ILE A 22 -7.34 23.71 -21.25
CA ILE A 22 -6.40 24.79 -21.43
C ILE A 22 -4.94 24.30 -21.49
N LYS A 23 -4.60 23.23 -20.78
CA LYS A 23 -3.26 22.66 -20.76
C LYS A 23 -2.98 21.94 -22.08
N VAL A 24 -3.94 21.15 -22.57
CA VAL A 24 -3.85 20.51 -23.89
C VAL A 24 -3.72 21.55 -25.00
N ARG A 25 -4.54 22.61 -24.97
CA ARG A 25 -4.48 23.72 -25.94
C ARG A 25 -3.14 24.46 -25.91
N ARG A 26 -2.58 24.72 -24.72
CA ARG A 26 -1.28 25.39 -24.59
C ARG A 26 -0.14 24.55 -25.17
N VAL A 27 -0.21 23.23 -25.09
CA VAL A 27 0.78 22.32 -25.72
C VAL A 27 0.56 22.29 -27.23
N LEU A 28 -0.69 22.15 -27.68
CA LEU A 28 -1.05 22.19 -29.10
C LEU A 28 -0.55 23.47 -29.79
N MET A 29 -0.73 24.64 -29.16
CA MET A 29 -0.26 25.91 -29.70
C MET A 29 1.27 26.03 -29.76
N ALA A 30 2.00 25.33 -28.87
CA ALA A 30 3.45 25.42 -28.79
C ALA A 30 4.17 24.38 -29.64
N CYS A 31 3.61 23.18 -29.77
CA CYS A 31 4.26 22.01 -30.36
C CYS A 31 3.54 21.48 -31.62
N GLY A 32 2.44 22.10 -32.03
CA GLY A 32 1.66 21.71 -33.21
C GLY A 32 0.77 20.48 -33.00
N ALA A 33 0.04 20.09 -34.05
CA ALA A 33 -1.02 19.07 -33.98
C ALA A 33 -0.54 17.69 -33.50
N ASN A 34 0.71 17.32 -33.80
CA ASN A 34 1.31 16.05 -33.39
C ASN A 34 1.35 15.89 -31.86
N SER A 35 1.32 16.99 -31.09
CA SER A 35 1.27 16.90 -29.64
C SER A 35 0.02 16.19 -29.13
N ILE A 36 -1.09 16.25 -29.87
CA ILE A 36 -2.32 15.55 -29.49
C ILE A 36 -2.12 14.04 -29.52
N ALA A 37 -1.50 13.54 -30.59
CA ALA A 37 -1.20 12.11 -30.72
C ALA A 37 -0.22 11.64 -29.64
N VAL A 38 0.79 12.45 -29.31
CA VAL A 38 1.73 12.18 -28.20
C VAL A 38 1.02 12.12 -26.85
N ILE A 39 0.12 13.07 -26.55
CA ILE A 39 -0.65 13.06 -25.30
C ILE A 39 -1.52 11.81 -25.21
N LEU A 40 -2.19 11.44 -26.31
CA LEU A 40 -3.02 10.25 -26.36
C LEU A 40 -2.17 8.98 -26.18
N ALA A 41 -1.02 8.86 -26.84
CA ALA A 41 -0.10 7.74 -26.67
C ALA A 41 0.39 7.62 -25.22
N LEU A 42 0.81 8.72 -24.60
CA LEU A 42 1.22 8.74 -23.20
C LEU A 42 0.10 8.33 -22.26
N LEU A 43 -1.12 8.84 -22.47
CA LEU A 43 -2.28 8.44 -21.67
C LEU A 43 -2.59 6.94 -21.85
N SER A 44 -2.53 6.42 -23.08
CA SER A 44 -2.70 4.99 -23.34
C SER A 44 -1.68 4.16 -22.58
N SER A 45 -0.39 4.49 -22.69
CA SER A 45 0.67 3.77 -21.98
C SER A 45 0.52 3.84 -20.46
N ILE A 46 0.11 5.00 -19.92
CA ILE A 46 -0.15 5.14 -18.48
C ILE A 46 -1.29 4.22 -18.03
N TYR A 47 -2.41 4.17 -18.76
CA TYR A 47 -3.56 3.37 -18.36
C TYR A 47 -3.38 1.87 -18.64
N GLU A 48 -2.52 1.50 -19.59
CA GLU A 48 -2.19 0.12 -19.94
C GLU A 48 -1.20 -0.53 -18.96
N ASP A 49 -0.19 0.23 -18.53
CA ASP A 49 0.89 -0.27 -17.65
C ASP A 49 0.44 -0.24 -16.17
N GLU A 50 0.92 0.72 -15.40
CA GLU A 50 0.63 0.83 -13.96
C GLU A 50 -0.77 1.42 -13.68
N GLY A 51 -1.45 1.91 -14.71
CA GLY A 51 -2.82 2.43 -14.64
C GLY A 51 -2.94 3.90 -14.22
N TYR A 52 -2.06 4.40 -13.36
CA TYR A 52 -2.16 5.76 -12.80
C TYR A 52 -0.88 6.60 -12.91
N TYR A 53 0.21 6.00 -13.38
CA TYR A 53 1.47 6.68 -13.69
C TYR A 53 2.23 5.89 -14.75
N ILE A 54 3.30 6.48 -15.28
CA ILE A 54 4.32 5.75 -16.03
C ILE A 54 5.70 6.26 -15.65
N LYS A 55 6.71 5.40 -15.69
CA LYS A 55 8.10 5.80 -15.46
C LYS A 55 8.64 6.57 -16.67
N LEU A 56 9.22 7.73 -16.42
CA LEU A 56 9.95 8.51 -17.42
C LEU A 56 11.36 7.93 -17.56
N SER A 57 11.45 6.77 -18.21
CA SER A 57 12.71 6.14 -18.61
C SER A 57 13.32 6.86 -19.81
N GLU A 58 14.60 6.55 -20.09
CA GLU A 58 15.28 7.07 -21.28
C GLU A 58 14.64 6.57 -22.59
N ASP A 59 14.04 5.37 -22.56
CA ASP A 59 13.41 4.73 -23.72
C ASP A 59 11.96 5.19 -23.97
N LEU A 60 11.27 5.73 -22.95
CA LEU A 60 9.86 6.12 -23.09
C LEU A 60 9.64 7.10 -24.26
N PRO A 61 10.44 8.17 -24.45
CA PRO A 61 10.29 9.06 -25.59
C PRO A 61 10.47 8.34 -26.94
N PHE A 62 11.35 7.34 -27.03
CA PHE A 62 11.54 6.56 -28.24
C PHE A 62 10.29 5.72 -28.56
N VAL A 63 9.75 5.00 -27.56
CA VAL A 63 8.53 4.18 -27.73
C VAL A 63 7.34 5.03 -28.19
N ILE A 64 7.17 6.21 -27.59
CA ILE A 64 6.08 7.13 -27.95
C ILE A 64 6.29 7.74 -29.33
N ALA A 65 7.54 8.10 -29.66
CA ALA A 65 7.90 8.63 -30.96
C ALA A 65 7.62 7.63 -32.09
N ASP A 66 8.02 6.37 -31.90
CA ASP A 66 7.77 5.27 -32.82
C ASP A 66 6.26 5.01 -32.99
N THR A 67 5.51 4.99 -31.87
CA THR A 67 4.05 4.79 -31.88
C THR A 67 3.31 5.86 -32.69
N VAL A 68 3.75 7.12 -32.60
CA VAL A 68 3.08 8.28 -33.23
C VAL A 68 3.66 8.61 -34.61
N GLY A 69 4.87 8.14 -34.93
CA GLY A 69 5.56 8.45 -36.17
C GLY A 69 6.20 9.84 -36.21
N ILE A 70 6.79 10.29 -35.09
CA ILE A 70 7.54 11.55 -35.00
C ILE A 70 8.96 11.31 -34.46
N THR A 71 9.76 12.37 -34.36
CA THR A 71 11.12 12.25 -33.81
C THR A 71 11.11 12.15 -32.28
N GLU A 72 12.08 11.43 -31.74
CA GLU A 72 12.30 11.32 -30.29
C GLU A 72 12.55 12.70 -29.65
N GLY A 73 13.30 13.56 -30.34
CA GLY A 73 13.55 14.94 -29.89
C GLY A 73 12.28 15.76 -29.74
N ALA A 74 11.39 15.72 -30.75
CA ALA A 74 10.10 16.40 -30.67
C ALA A 74 9.22 15.84 -29.53
N THR A 75 9.27 14.52 -29.33
CA THR A 75 8.54 13.87 -28.23
C THR A 75 9.05 14.35 -26.86
N LYS A 76 10.37 14.43 -26.67
CA LYS A 76 11.00 14.98 -25.45
C LYS A 76 10.58 16.42 -25.19
N GLU A 77 10.55 17.26 -26.23
CA GLU A 77 10.07 18.65 -26.12
C GLU A 77 8.60 18.73 -25.69
N ILE A 78 7.74 17.89 -26.28
CA ILE A 78 6.31 17.82 -25.92
C ILE A 78 6.13 17.36 -24.46
N ILE A 79 6.84 16.33 -24.02
CA ILE A 79 6.80 15.86 -22.62
C ILE A 79 7.24 16.98 -21.67
N SER A 80 8.34 17.67 -21.99
CA SER A 80 8.81 18.83 -21.23
C SER A 80 7.74 19.92 -21.15
N LYS A 81 7.05 20.19 -22.27
CA LYS A 81 5.95 21.16 -22.32
C LYS A 81 4.77 20.73 -21.47
N LEU A 82 4.41 19.45 -21.48
CA LEU A 82 3.32 18.88 -20.67
C LEU A 82 3.58 19.06 -19.17
N VAL A 83 4.83 18.89 -18.72
CA VAL A 83 5.23 19.19 -17.34
C VAL A 83 5.17 20.70 -17.08
N GLN A 84 5.65 21.53 -18.01
CA GLN A 84 5.66 23.00 -17.87
C GLN A 84 4.25 23.59 -17.73
N VAL A 85 3.26 23.09 -18.50
CA VAL A 85 1.88 23.58 -18.42
C VAL A 85 1.08 22.97 -17.25
N GLY A 86 1.71 22.09 -16.47
CA GLY A 86 1.07 21.40 -15.34
C GLY A 86 0.08 20.33 -15.76
N PHE A 87 0.22 19.76 -16.96
CA PHE A 87 -0.52 18.57 -17.36
C PHE A 87 -0.06 17.36 -16.53
N PHE A 88 1.26 17.23 -16.35
CA PHE A 88 1.87 16.31 -15.40
C PHE A 88 2.39 17.05 -14.16
N GLU A 89 2.38 16.36 -13.02
CA GLU A 89 2.84 16.94 -11.76
C GLU A 89 4.37 17.04 -11.73
N LYS A 90 4.86 18.28 -11.74
CA LYS A 90 6.30 18.59 -11.81
C LYS A 90 7.08 17.96 -10.66
N LYS A 91 6.53 17.99 -9.44
CA LYS A 91 7.22 17.45 -8.24
C LYS A 91 7.52 15.96 -8.38
N LEU A 92 6.54 15.18 -8.84
CA LEU A 92 6.69 13.73 -9.02
C LEU A 92 7.59 13.40 -10.21
N CYS A 93 7.50 14.16 -11.29
CA CYS A 93 8.40 14.05 -12.43
C CYS A 93 9.86 14.29 -12.04
N SER A 94 10.13 15.31 -11.21
CA SER A 94 11.48 15.63 -10.75
C SER A 94 12.02 14.63 -9.74
N LYS A 95 11.23 14.28 -8.71
CA LYS A 95 11.68 13.45 -7.59
C LYS A 95 11.73 11.96 -7.93
N PHE A 96 10.72 11.45 -8.61
CA PHE A 96 10.54 10.01 -8.84
C PHE A 96 10.68 9.60 -10.30
N LYS A 97 10.90 10.56 -11.21
CA LYS A 97 10.98 10.31 -12.65
C LYS A 97 9.74 9.58 -13.17
N ILE A 98 8.55 10.06 -12.78
CA ILE A 98 7.26 9.52 -13.26
C ILE A 98 6.40 10.61 -13.87
N LEU A 99 5.54 10.22 -14.81
CA LEU A 99 4.49 11.06 -15.37
C LEU A 99 3.14 10.63 -14.78
N THR A 100 2.50 11.54 -14.07
CA THR A 100 1.15 11.35 -13.51
C THR A 100 0.52 12.72 -13.24
N SER A 101 -0.78 12.74 -12.97
CA SER A 101 -1.50 13.94 -12.56
C SER A 101 -2.75 13.56 -11.77
N LYS A 102 -3.30 14.52 -11.01
CA LYS A 102 -4.53 14.30 -10.24
C LYS A 102 -5.65 13.70 -11.10
N GLY A 103 -5.91 14.29 -12.26
CA GLY A 103 -6.98 13.83 -13.17
C GLY A 103 -6.70 12.48 -13.83
N ILE A 104 -5.45 12.06 -13.96
CA ILE A 104 -5.11 10.68 -14.39
C ILE A 104 -5.48 9.70 -13.29
N GLN A 105 -5.07 9.97 -12.06
CA GLN A 105 -5.33 9.09 -10.91
C GLN A 105 -6.84 8.98 -10.60
N GLU A 106 -7.58 10.09 -10.61
CA GLU A 106 -9.04 10.10 -10.42
C GLU A 106 -9.74 9.23 -11.48
N ARG A 107 -9.35 9.36 -12.76
CA ARG A 107 -9.95 8.56 -13.86
C ARG A 107 -9.61 7.09 -13.73
N TYR A 108 -8.37 6.75 -13.38
CA TYR A 108 -7.98 5.36 -13.14
C TYR A 108 -8.76 4.72 -12.00
N LEU A 109 -8.86 5.39 -10.86
CA LEU A 109 -9.61 4.86 -9.71
C LEU A 109 -11.09 4.69 -10.02
N LYS A 110 -11.69 5.65 -10.74
CA LYS A 110 -13.07 5.52 -11.22
C LYS A 110 -13.25 4.31 -12.14
N ALA A 111 -12.30 4.04 -13.04
CA ALA A 111 -12.33 2.84 -13.87
C ALA A 111 -12.16 1.55 -13.06
N CYS A 112 -11.52 1.64 -11.88
CA CYS A 112 -11.25 0.51 -10.99
C CYS A 112 -12.26 0.34 -9.86
N GLU A 113 -13.37 1.09 -9.84
CA GLU A 113 -14.37 1.07 -8.75
C GLU A 113 -14.91 -0.35 -8.46
N ARG A 114 -15.01 -1.20 -9.48
CA ARG A 114 -15.51 -2.58 -9.34
C ARG A 114 -14.42 -3.61 -8.98
N ARG A 115 -13.15 -3.23 -8.93
CA ARG A 115 -12.05 -4.13 -8.58
C ARG A 115 -12.08 -4.42 -7.08
N LYS A 116 -11.65 -5.62 -6.69
CA LYS A 116 -11.60 -6.06 -5.28
C LYS A 116 -10.67 -5.18 -4.45
N GLU A 117 -9.54 -4.80 -5.03
CA GLU A 117 -8.50 -4.00 -4.38
C GLU A 117 -7.68 -3.29 -5.46
N VAL A 118 -7.27 -2.06 -5.18
CA VAL A 118 -6.39 -1.23 -6.02
C VAL A 118 -5.28 -0.70 -5.13
N LYS A 119 -4.03 -0.96 -5.52
CA LYS A 119 -2.85 -0.51 -4.79
C LYS A 119 -2.33 0.78 -5.41
N ILE A 120 -2.10 1.80 -4.59
CA ILE A 120 -1.52 3.08 -5.00
C ILE A 120 -0.28 3.35 -4.17
N ILE A 121 0.84 3.65 -4.83
CA ILE A 121 2.06 4.05 -4.12
C ILE A 121 1.80 5.40 -3.43
N LYS A 122 1.93 5.44 -2.10
CA LYS A 122 1.61 6.61 -1.27
C LYS A 122 2.35 7.87 -1.71
N ASP A 123 3.63 7.71 -2.01
CA ASP A 123 4.53 8.79 -2.44
C ASP A 123 4.15 9.37 -3.81
N TYR A 124 3.37 8.65 -4.61
CA TYR A 124 2.93 9.06 -5.94
C TYR A 124 1.50 9.63 -5.93
N SER A 125 0.77 9.47 -4.82
CA SER A 125 -0.63 9.87 -4.72
C SER A 125 -0.79 11.39 -4.71
N LEU A 126 -1.69 11.88 -5.55
CA LEU A 126 -2.10 13.29 -5.63
C LEU A 126 -3.56 13.48 -5.20
N ILE A 127 -4.19 12.42 -4.72
CA ILE A 127 -5.62 12.36 -4.40
C ILE A 127 -5.83 11.82 -2.99
N ASN A 128 -6.96 12.20 -2.39
CA ASN A 128 -7.39 11.59 -1.15
C ASN A 128 -8.06 10.24 -1.46
N ILE A 129 -7.48 9.14 -0.96
CA ILE A 129 -8.02 7.80 -1.18
C ILE A 129 -9.15 7.44 -0.20
N ASP A 130 -9.40 8.24 0.84
CA ASP A 130 -10.46 7.98 1.83
C ASP A 130 -11.86 7.94 1.19
N GLU A 131 -11.99 8.54 0.01
CA GLU A 131 -13.19 8.53 -0.82
C GLU A 131 -13.44 7.17 -1.50
N TYR A 132 -12.46 6.25 -1.49
CA TYR A 132 -12.50 4.98 -2.21
C TYR A 132 -12.39 3.80 -1.25
N THR A 133 -13.40 2.92 -1.27
CA THR A 133 -13.47 1.78 -0.33
C THR A 133 -12.53 0.62 -0.68
N ASN A 134 -12.06 0.55 -1.91
CA ASN A 134 -11.26 -0.55 -2.45
C ASN A 134 -9.81 -0.15 -2.75
N VAL A 135 -9.37 1.03 -2.29
CA VAL A 135 -8.02 1.55 -2.55
C VAL A 135 -7.17 1.46 -1.29
N VAL A 136 -5.95 0.96 -1.43
CA VAL A 136 -4.97 0.84 -0.35
C VAL A 136 -3.66 1.47 -0.77
N TYR A 137 -3.05 2.19 0.17
CA TYR A 137 -1.71 2.73 -0.04
C TYR A 137 -0.68 1.63 0.11
N VAL A 138 0.30 1.62 -0.79
CA VAL A 138 1.53 0.84 -0.72
C VAL A 138 2.76 1.75 -0.69
N ASP A 139 3.89 1.24 -0.24
CA ASP A 139 5.18 1.89 -0.42
C ASP A 139 5.72 1.63 -1.83
N ILE A 140 6.88 2.20 -2.15
CA ILE A 140 7.53 2.03 -3.47
C ILE A 140 7.89 0.56 -3.75
N ASN A 141 7.97 -0.27 -2.72
CA ASN A 141 8.24 -1.71 -2.83
C ASN A 141 6.93 -2.54 -2.94
N GLY A 142 5.76 -1.90 -2.94
CA GLY A 142 4.47 -2.56 -3.05
C GLY A 142 3.93 -3.14 -1.73
N ILE A 143 4.50 -2.76 -0.58
CA ILE A 143 4.06 -3.19 0.75
C ILE A 143 2.92 -2.27 1.23
N ASP A 144 1.79 -2.84 1.66
CA ASP A 144 0.63 -2.06 2.11
C ASP A 144 0.98 -1.20 3.35
N VAL A 145 0.82 0.11 3.23
CA VAL A 145 1.15 1.14 4.23
C VAL A 145 -0.04 1.45 5.15
N TYR A 146 -1.26 1.05 4.76
CA TYR A 146 -2.48 1.29 5.55
C TYR A 146 -3.60 0.30 5.19
N ILE A 147 -4.25 -0.33 6.18
CA ILE A 147 -5.32 -1.32 5.96
C ILE A 147 -6.65 -0.82 6.56
N ASN A 148 -7.45 -0.09 5.79
CA ASN A 148 -8.89 0.03 6.05
C ASN A 148 -9.62 -1.06 5.27
N GLN A 149 -10.04 -2.14 5.94
CA GLN A 149 -10.89 -3.15 5.33
C GLN A 149 -12.34 -2.92 5.71
N LYS A 150 -13.15 -2.44 4.76
CA LYS A 150 -14.57 -2.78 4.69
C LYS A 150 -14.92 -3.15 3.25
N ASN A 151 -14.78 -4.43 2.95
CA ASN A 151 -15.02 -4.98 1.63
C ASN A 151 -16.54 -5.19 1.45
N VAL A 152 -17.22 -4.25 0.78
CA VAL A 152 -18.64 -4.40 0.41
C VAL A 152 -18.72 -4.64 -1.10
N TYR A 153 -18.36 -5.84 -1.52
CA TYR A 153 -18.58 -6.27 -2.90
C TYR A 153 -20.08 -6.60 -3.11
N LYS A 154 -20.82 -5.72 -3.80
CA LYS A 154 -22.14 -6.04 -4.37
C LYS A 154 -21.97 -6.48 -5.82
N GLY A 155 -21.56 -7.74 -6.02
CA GLY A 155 -21.60 -8.37 -7.33
C GLY A 155 -23.02 -8.79 -7.68
N THR A 156 -23.63 -8.15 -8.68
CA THR A 156 -24.86 -8.63 -9.32
C THR A 156 -24.52 -9.68 -10.37
N GLN A 157 -24.01 -10.85 -9.96
CA GLN A 157 -23.96 -12.02 -10.83
C GLN A 157 -24.36 -13.27 -10.05
N SER A 158 -25.40 -13.92 -10.55
CA SER A 158 -26.00 -15.13 -10.02
C SER A 158 -24.99 -16.28 -9.93
N ILE A 159 -25.01 -16.88 -8.75
CA ILE A 159 -24.36 -18.12 -8.35
C ILE A 159 -24.59 -19.21 -9.40
N VAL A 160 -23.51 -19.85 -9.85
CA VAL A 160 -23.53 -21.29 -10.11
C VAL A 160 -22.48 -21.90 -9.20
N LYS A 161 -22.95 -22.73 -8.27
CA LYS A 161 -22.16 -23.49 -7.31
C LYS A 161 -21.26 -24.46 -8.06
N ASP A 162 -19.98 -24.48 -7.72
CA ASP A 162 -19.26 -25.75 -7.61
C ASP A 162 -18.28 -25.71 -6.44
N SER A 163 -18.51 -26.64 -5.53
CA SER A 163 -17.75 -26.88 -4.31
C SER A 163 -16.43 -27.55 -4.61
N LYS A 164 -15.31 -26.93 -4.20
CA LYS A 164 -14.07 -27.65 -3.90
C LYS A 164 -13.51 -27.22 -2.55
N LEU A 165 -13.79 -28.05 -1.55
CA LEU A 165 -13.04 -28.17 -0.30
C LEU A 165 -11.54 -28.27 -0.59
N ASN A 166 -10.71 -27.53 0.16
CA ASN A 166 -9.35 -28.00 0.45
C ASN A 166 -8.79 -27.44 1.77
N LYS A 167 -9.01 -28.25 2.82
CA LYS A 167 -8.10 -28.71 3.87
C LYS A 167 -7.04 -27.74 4.41
N SER A 168 -7.26 -27.38 5.68
CA SER A 168 -6.27 -26.93 6.66
C SER A 168 -4.99 -27.77 6.67
N LYS A 169 -3.83 -27.11 6.62
CA LYS A 169 -2.56 -27.69 7.07
C LYS A 169 -2.10 -26.98 8.34
N VAL A 170 -2.17 -27.71 9.44
CA VAL A 170 -1.56 -27.41 10.73
C VAL A 170 -0.05 -27.70 10.60
N TYR A 171 0.79 -26.79 11.06
CA TYR A 171 2.20 -27.09 11.36
C TYR A 171 2.49 -26.65 12.78
N ASN A 172 2.65 -27.63 13.67
CA ASN A 172 3.18 -27.48 15.02
C ASN A 172 4.70 -27.59 14.93
N THR A 173 5.42 -26.52 15.31
CA THR A 173 6.77 -26.42 15.94
C THR A 173 7.59 -25.25 15.36
N PRO A 174 8.03 -24.27 16.19
CA PRO A 174 8.93 -23.20 15.75
C PRO A 174 10.39 -23.69 15.66
N PRO A 175 11.19 -23.26 14.67
CA PRO A 175 12.64 -23.48 14.66
C PRO A 175 13.34 -22.69 15.78
N SER A 176 14.22 -23.36 16.52
CA SER A 176 14.97 -22.81 17.66
C SER A 176 16.01 -21.76 17.24
N ILE A 177 15.98 -20.63 17.94
CA ILE A 177 16.92 -19.51 17.90
C ILE A 177 18.10 -19.86 18.79
N ASN A 178 19.31 -20.08 18.28
CA ASN A 178 20.50 -20.11 19.14
C ASN A 178 21.77 -19.46 18.57
N ASN A 179 21.83 -19.01 17.31
CA ASN A 179 23.09 -18.50 16.73
C ASN A 179 23.01 -17.10 16.10
N ILE A 180 22.55 -16.07 16.84
CA ILE A 180 22.72 -14.65 16.42
C ILE A 180 23.03 -13.74 17.63
N TYR A 181 23.76 -14.24 18.63
CA TYR A 181 24.10 -13.48 19.84
C TYR A 181 25.44 -12.75 19.81
N ASN A 182 26.13 -12.69 18.68
CA ASN A 182 27.35 -11.88 18.61
C ASN A 182 27.50 -11.22 17.25
N THR A 183 27.31 -9.91 17.19
CA THR A 183 28.33 -8.92 16.80
C THR A 183 27.72 -7.53 16.59
N ALA A 184 28.46 -6.55 17.11
CA ALA A 184 28.45 -5.11 16.83
C ALA A 184 27.36 -4.21 17.46
N SER A 185 27.81 -3.61 18.56
CA SER A 185 27.41 -2.40 19.29
C SER A 185 26.67 -1.29 18.53
N PHE A 186 25.57 -0.84 19.14
CA PHE A 186 25.14 0.56 19.12
C PHE A 186 24.70 0.93 20.54
N ASP A 187 25.20 2.05 21.06
CA ASP A 187 25.16 2.45 22.45
C ASP A 187 23.73 2.75 22.97
N ALA A 188 23.16 1.74 23.63
CA ALA A 188 22.26 1.84 24.78
C ALA A 188 22.32 0.46 25.45
N GLU A 189 22.40 0.39 26.78
CA GLU A 189 22.18 -0.87 27.50
C GLU A 189 20.80 -1.41 27.09
N ILE A 190 20.78 -2.30 26.12
CA ILE A 190 19.57 -3.03 25.77
C ILE A 190 19.23 -3.82 27.02
N ASP A 191 18.12 -3.49 27.65
CA ASP A 191 17.54 -4.33 28.69
C ASP A 191 17.25 -5.69 28.05
N GLN A 192 18.22 -6.59 28.21
CA GLN A 192 18.26 -7.88 27.55
C GLN A 192 17.07 -8.74 27.97
N GLU A 193 16.53 -8.48 29.17
CA GLU A 193 15.32 -9.11 29.68
C GLU A 193 14.07 -8.56 28.97
N LYS A 194 13.97 -7.23 28.79
CA LYS A 194 12.89 -6.60 28.03
C LYS A 194 12.88 -7.03 26.56
N PHE A 195 14.06 -7.06 25.91
CA PHE A 195 14.17 -7.51 24.52
C PHE A 195 13.77 -8.98 24.37
N LYS A 196 14.20 -9.84 25.30
CA LYS A 196 13.79 -11.26 25.32
C LYS A 196 12.27 -11.41 25.41
N LYS A 197 11.61 -10.65 26.29
CA LYS A 197 10.13 -10.64 26.40
C LYS A 197 9.44 -10.26 25.08
N VAL A 198 9.95 -9.24 24.38
CA VAL A 198 9.40 -8.79 23.09
C VAL A 198 9.60 -9.84 21.98
N VAL A 199 10.76 -10.50 21.95
CA VAL A 199 11.03 -11.61 21.02
C VAL A 199 10.11 -12.81 21.30
N ASP A 200 9.88 -13.14 22.56
CA ASP A 200 8.97 -14.20 22.96
C ASP A 200 7.52 -13.87 22.53
N LEU A 201 7.05 -12.64 22.76
CA LEU A 201 5.75 -12.18 22.25
C LEU A 201 5.65 -12.39 20.74
N TYR A 202 6.66 -11.98 19.98
CA TYR A 202 6.69 -12.18 18.52
C TYR A 202 6.55 -13.65 18.12
N ASN A 203 7.36 -14.53 18.72
CA ASN A 203 7.39 -15.95 18.35
C ASN A 203 6.06 -16.68 18.64
N TYR A 204 5.37 -16.32 19.72
CA TYR A 204 4.17 -17.02 20.17
C TYR A 204 2.85 -16.34 19.80
N SER A 205 2.93 -15.14 19.19
CA SER A 205 1.77 -14.46 18.60
C SER A 205 1.40 -14.97 17.20
N GLY A 206 2.19 -15.91 16.63
CA GLY A 206 1.90 -16.52 15.32
C GLY A 206 2.57 -15.85 14.13
N PHE A 207 3.56 -14.97 14.35
CA PHE A 207 4.35 -14.36 13.27
C PHE A 207 5.24 -15.42 12.59
N GLN A 208 5.40 -15.31 11.27
CA GLN A 208 6.21 -16.23 10.47
C GLN A 208 7.58 -15.62 10.15
N ASN A 209 8.63 -16.32 10.57
CA ASN A 209 10.06 -16.05 10.34
C ASN A 209 10.65 -14.80 10.99
N ILE A 210 11.90 -14.93 11.45
CA ILE A 210 12.76 -13.83 11.91
C ILE A 210 13.75 -13.54 10.77
N SER A 211 13.66 -12.35 10.17
CA SER A 211 14.72 -11.80 9.33
C SER A 211 15.56 -10.79 10.15
N PRO A 212 16.78 -10.43 9.74
CA PRO A 212 17.55 -9.38 10.39
C PRO A 212 16.74 -8.06 10.55
N SER A 213 15.94 -7.70 9.55
CA SER A 213 15.06 -6.53 9.59
C SER A 213 13.94 -6.62 10.66
N VAL A 214 13.45 -7.83 10.95
CA VAL A 214 12.53 -8.08 12.06
C VAL A 214 13.23 -7.82 13.39
N LYS A 215 14.47 -8.30 13.56
CA LYS A 215 15.26 -8.08 14.78
C LYS A 215 15.44 -6.59 15.06
N ASP A 216 15.85 -5.81 14.05
CA ASP A 216 16.05 -4.36 14.17
C ASP A 216 14.76 -3.64 14.59
N THR A 217 13.62 -4.07 14.05
CA THR A 217 12.30 -3.54 14.44
C THR A 217 11.93 -3.87 15.88
N LEU A 218 12.20 -5.08 16.36
CA LEU A 218 11.93 -5.45 17.75
C LEU A 218 12.87 -4.70 18.72
N ILE A 219 14.12 -4.44 18.31
CA ILE A 219 15.06 -3.60 19.06
C ILE A 219 14.52 -2.16 19.12
N GLU A 220 14.09 -1.58 17.99
CA GLU A 220 13.47 -0.26 17.94
C GLU A 220 12.28 -0.18 18.92
N PHE A 221 11.39 -1.18 18.92
CA PHE A 221 10.23 -1.16 19.81
C PHE A 221 10.63 -1.21 21.28
N THR A 222 11.60 -2.06 21.61
CA THR A 222 12.12 -2.24 22.98
C THR A 222 12.73 -0.95 23.50
N ASN A 223 13.44 -0.21 22.66
CA ASN A 223 14.11 1.03 23.06
C ASN A 223 13.16 2.24 23.08
N THR A 224 12.09 2.22 22.28
CA THR A 224 11.23 3.39 22.06
C THR A 224 9.96 3.37 22.90
N TYR A 225 9.40 2.19 23.20
CA TYR A 225 8.07 2.08 23.82
C TYR A 225 8.08 1.32 25.16
N PRO A 226 7.13 1.63 26.08
CA PRO A 226 6.90 0.83 27.28
C PRO A 226 6.48 -0.60 26.93
N THR A 227 6.93 -1.61 27.70
CA THR A 227 6.63 -3.02 27.44
C THR A 227 5.13 -3.31 27.39
N THR A 228 4.36 -2.67 28.28
CA THR A 228 2.89 -2.82 28.33
C THR A 228 2.20 -2.33 27.05
N TRP A 229 2.76 -1.32 26.38
CA TRP A 229 2.24 -0.87 25.09
C TRP A 229 2.55 -1.89 23.99
N ILE A 230 3.75 -2.47 24.03
CA ILE A 230 4.13 -3.49 23.06
C ILE A 230 3.21 -4.71 23.21
N GLU A 231 3.01 -5.22 24.43
CA GLU A 231 2.12 -6.35 24.72
C GLU A 231 0.70 -6.14 24.19
N GLU A 232 0.11 -4.98 24.45
CA GLU A 232 -1.24 -4.67 24.00
C GLU A 232 -1.32 -4.50 22.48
N ALA A 233 -0.34 -3.84 21.86
CA ALA A 233 -0.32 -3.68 20.42
C ALA A 233 -0.19 -5.03 19.69
N PHE A 234 0.62 -5.95 20.25
CA PHE A 234 0.74 -7.32 19.77
C PHE A 234 -0.57 -8.11 19.93
N LYS A 235 -1.26 -7.96 21.07
CA LYS A 235 -2.57 -8.60 21.26
C LYS A 235 -3.63 -8.07 20.30
N ILE A 236 -3.73 -6.75 20.12
CA ILE A 236 -4.65 -6.14 19.15
C ILE A 236 -4.40 -6.68 17.73
N ALA A 237 -3.12 -6.84 17.37
CA ALA A 237 -2.72 -7.44 16.10
C ALA A 237 -3.15 -8.92 16.00
N ALA A 238 -2.97 -9.69 17.07
CA ALA A 238 -3.33 -11.11 17.13
C ALA A 238 -4.85 -11.33 17.06
N ASP A 239 -5.64 -10.62 17.87
CA ASP A 239 -7.11 -10.70 17.88
C ASP A 239 -7.70 -10.29 16.53
N GLY A 240 -7.07 -9.32 15.85
CA GLY A 240 -7.46 -8.88 14.51
C GLY A 240 -6.94 -9.76 13.37
N GLY A 241 -6.13 -10.80 13.64
CA GLY A 241 -5.47 -11.61 12.61
C GLY A 241 -4.47 -10.84 11.73
N LYS A 242 -4.00 -9.66 12.17
CA LYS A 242 -3.11 -8.75 11.44
C LYS A 242 -1.69 -8.78 12.04
N LEU A 243 -1.05 -9.95 11.96
CA LEU A 243 0.28 -10.21 12.51
C LEU A 243 1.40 -9.56 11.66
N SER A 244 1.48 -8.23 11.67
CA SER A 244 2.53 -7.44 11.01
C SER A 244 3.17 -6.44 11.98
N LEU A 245 4.51 -6.40 12.02
CA LEU A 245 5.24 -5.43 12.83
C LEU A 245 4.99 -3.98 12.37
N THR A 246 4.68 -3.77 11.08
CA THR A 246 4.27 -2.45 10.58
C THR A 246 2.95 -1.99 11.19
N TYR A 247 1.99 -2.92 11.33
CA TYR A 247 0.70 -2.63 11.98
C TYR A 247 0.89 -2.29 13.47
N ILE A 248 1.72 -3.07 14.17
CA ILE A 248 2.08 -2.81 15.56
C ILE A 248 2.78 -1.45 15.72
N ARG A 249 3.75 -1.12 14.83
CA ARG A 249 4.42 0.20 14.82
C ARG A 249 3.41 1.33 14.67
N GLY A 250 2.43 1.17 13.79
CA GLY A 250 1.35 2.15 13.60
C GLY A 250 0.50 2.38 14.85
N ILE A 251 0.16 1.31 15.58
CA ILE A 251 -0.54 1.41 16.87
C ILE A 251 0.31 2.20 17.88
N LEU A 252 1.58 1.81 18.03
CA LEU A 252 2.51 2.41 18.98
C LEU A 252 2.75 3.90 18.67
N MET A 253 3.01 4.26 17.41
CA MET A 253 3.14 5.65 16.98
C MET A 253 1.87 6.47 17.25
N ARG A 254 0.69 5.89 16.98
CA ARG A 254 -0.57 6.57 17.25
C ARG A 254 -0.77 6.85 18.74
N TRP A 255 -0.37 5.92 19.61
CA TRP A 255 -0.41 6.12 21.06
C TRP A 255 0.60 7.15 21.53
N THR A 256 1.78 7.22 20.93
CA THR A 256 2.76 8.28 21.21
C THR A 256 2.24 9.67 20.84
N SER A 257 1.57 9.80 19.68
CA SER A 257 1.07 11.11 19.23
C SER A 257 -0.23 11.56 19.90
N ASN A 258 -1.14 10.64 20.24
CA ASN A 258 -2.49 11.00 20.71
C ASN A 258 -2.76 10.70 22.19
N GLY A 259 -1.79 10.12 22.89
CA GLY A 259 -2.03 9.45 24.16
C GLY A 259 -2.78 8.13 23.96
N LYS A 260 -2.40 7.13 24.76
CA LYS A 260 -2.99 5.78 24.71
C LYS A 260 -4.51 5.79 24.95
N ASP A 261 -4.99 6.71 25.79
CA ASP A 261 -6.39 6.82 26.20
C ASP A 261 -7.35 7.33 25.11
N SER A 262 -6.82 7.72 23.94
CA SER A 262 -7.64 8.19 22.81
C SER A 262 -8.58 7.10 22.25
N GLN A 263 -8.32 5.81 22.49
CA GLN A 263 -9.17 4.70 22.02
C GLN A 263 -10.32 4.35 22.99
N PHE A 264 -10.26 4.77 24.25
CA PHE A 264 -11.30 4.49 25.25
C PHE A 264 -12.39 5.57 25.35
N LYS A 265 -12.25 6.69 24.64
CA LYS A 265 -13.24 7.79 24.64
C LYS A 265 -14.60 7.45 23.98
N LYS A 266 -14.86 6.19 23.61
CA LYS A 266 -16.12 5.74 22.99
C LYS A 266 -16.62 4.38 23.52
N LYS A 267 -16.54 4.11 24.83
CA LYS A 267 -17.36 3.08 25.50
C LYS A 267 -17.33 3.28 27.02
N ASP A 268 -18.45 3.78 27.56
CA ASP A 268 -18.64 4.03 28.98
C ASP A 268 -18.97 2.73 29.74
N SER A 269 -17.97 2.10 30.38
CA SER A 269 -18.08 1.48 31.72
C SER A 269 -16.69 1.10 32.24
N GLN A 270 -16.40 1.39 33.53
CA GLN A 270 -15.12 1.02 34.17
C GLN A 270 -14.87 -0.51 34.13
N THR A 271 -15.96 -1.28 34.14
CA THR A 271 -16.00 -2.74 34.09
C THR A 271 -15.55 -3.31 32.75
N ASP A 272 -15.78 -2.61 31.63
CA ASP A 272 -15.34 -3.05 30.30
C ASP A 272 -13.84 -2.80 30.08
N THR A 273 -13.30 -1.75 30.70
CA THR A 273 -11.87 -1.44 30.69
C THR A 273 -11.08 -2.49 31.48
N GLU A 274 -11.54 -2.82 32.69
CA GLU A 274 -10.93 -3.88 33.53
C GLU A 274 -10.96 -5.24 32.80
N ARG A 275 -12.09 -5.63 32.21
CA ARG A 275 -12.20 -6.87 31.42
C ARG A 275 -11.26 -6.92 30.22
N TYR A 276 -10.98 -5.78 29.58
CA TYR A 276 -10.05 -5.73 28.45
C TYR A 276 -8.62 -5.99 28.90
N TYR A 277 -8.18 -5.32 29.98
CA TYR A 277 -6.85 -5.54 30.56
C TYR A 277 -6.68 -6.94 31.12
N ASP A 278 -7.72 -7.51 31.77
CA ASP A 278 -7.72 -8.92 32.19
C ASP A 278 -7.49 -9.88 31.01
N GLN A 279 -8.10 -9.60 29.85
CA GLN A 279 -7.86 -10.41 28.66
C GLN A 279 -6.43 -10.24 28.11
N VAL A 280 -5.82 -9.06 28.30
CA VAL A 280 -4.41 -8.82 27.89
C VAL A 280 -3.51 -9.69 28.75
N ASP A 281 -3.71 -9.65 30.06
CA ASP A 281 -2.93 -10.42 31.04
C ASP A 281 -3.12 -11.93 30.87
N GLN A 282 -4.35 -12.39 30.63
CA GLN A 282 -4.61 -13.81 30.34
C GLN A 282 -3.91 -14.28 29.07
N TRP A 283 -3.85 -13.43 28.05
CA TRP A 283 -3.19 -13.76 26.78
C TRP A 283 -1.67 -13.79 26.94
N THR A 284 -1.06 -12.81 27.62
CA THR A 284 0.38 -12.80 27.89
C THR A 284 0.80 -13.98 28.78
N GLU A 285 0.01 -14.33 29.79
CA GLU A 285 0.22 -15.53 30.61
C GLU A 285 0.10 -16.82 29.80
N SER A 286 -0.82 -16.89 28.81
CA SER A 286 -0.92 -18.04 27.92
C SER A 286 0.35 -18.25 27.07
N ILE A 287 1.04 -17.15 26.72
CA ILE A 287 2.33 -17.19 26.03
C ILE A 287 3.43 -17.68 26.97
N LYS A 288 3.47 -17.17 28.21
CA LYS A 288 4.44 -17.64 29.23
C LYS A 288 4.31 -19.13 29.51
N ARG A 289 3.09 -19.65 29.65
CA ARG A 289 2.86 -21.10 29.82
C ARG A 289 3.30 -21.94 28.61
N LYS A 290 3.32 -21.37 27.41
CA LYS A 290 3.86 -22.05 26.21
C LYS A 290 5.39 -22.09 26.20
N LEU A 291 6.05 -21.11 26.84
CA LEU A 291 7.50 -21.10 27.05
C LEU A 291 7.93 -22.17 28.08
N GLU A 292 7.20 -22.32 29.18
CA GLU A 292 7.53 -23.25 30.27
C GLU A 292 7.35 -24.74 29.93
N LYS A 293 6.60 -25.06 28.87
CA LYS A 293 6.36 -26.44 28.39
C LYS A 293 7.42 -26.94 27.39
N LYS A 294 8.52 -26.21 27.23
CA LYS A 294 9.67 -26.52 26.36
C LYS A 294 10.92 -26.64 27.21
#